data_AF-A0A6P6S3T7-F1
#
_entry.id   AF-A0A6P6S3T7-F1
#
_cell.length_a   1.000
_cell.length_b   1.000
_cell.length_c   1.000
_cell.angle_alpha   90.00
_cell.angle_beta   90.00
_cell.angle_gamma   90.00
#
_symmetry.space_group_name_H-M   'P 1'
#
loop_
_entity.id
_entity.type
_entity.pdbx_description
1 polymer ?
#
loop_
_entity_poly.entity_id
_entity_poly.type
_entity_poly.pdbx_seq_one_letter_code
_entity_poly.pdbx_strand_id
1 'polypeptide(L)'
;MANAQKRSSRTSILSLPTEVLSEVLARVASSSSADLFRAKLCCKLFNEVSEAKNIYQRVSLDRFEIVPWPKNHKVSRFLKKCRQSKNPEALYRKGVVDFFSDKHEDSALENLEEAANSGHADAAYALGIIYIFVGGDG
;
A
#
# COMPACT_ATOMS: atom_id res chain seq x y z
N MET A 1 46.60 9.80 32.57
CA MET A 1 46.55 9.11 31.26
C MET A 1 45.11 9.21 30.77
N ALA A 2 44.84 10.04 29.75
CA ALA A 2 43.50 10.26 29.23
C ALA A 2 43.12 9.10 28.30
N ASN A 3 42.10 8.33 28.68
CA ASN A 3 41.56 7.25 27.86
C ASN A 3 40.65 7.87 26.79
N ALA A 4 41.19 8.05 25.58
CA ALA A 4 40.44 8.55 24.44
C ALA A 4 39.47 7.45 23.96
N GLN A 5 38.24 7.52 24.44
CA GLN A 5 37.14 6.69 23.97
C GLN A 5 36.93 6.97 22.46
N LYS A 6 37.45 6.09 21.61
CA LYS A 6 37.24 6.10 20.16
C LYS A 6 35.74 5.95 19.90
N ARG A 7 35.03 7.08 19.74
CA ARG A 7 33.62 7.11 19.32
C ARG A 7 33.52 6.39 17.99
N SER A 8 33.00 5.16 18.00
CA SER A 8 32.57 4.46 16.81
C SER A 8 31.63 5.40 16.04
N SER A 9 32.05 5.80 14.85
CA SER A 9 31.25 6.59 13.92
C SER A 9 29.98 5.79 13.62
N ARG A 10 28.87 6.11 14.30
CA ARG A 10 27.56 5.55 13.95
C ARG A 10 27.15 6.23 12.65
N THR A 11 27.32 5.54 11.54
CA THR A 11 26.75 5.95 10.25
C THR A 11 25.25 6.12 10.42
N SER A 12 24.76 7.32 10.13
CA SER A 12 23.34 7.63 10.22
C SER A 12 22.58 6.88 9.13
N ILE A 13 21.39 6.37 9.42
CA ILE A 13 20.52 5.80 8.39
C ILE A 13 20.23 6.80 7.27
N LEU A 14 20.24 8.11 7.59
CA LEU A 14 19.99 9.19 6.64
C LEU A 14 21.12 9.40 5.62
N SER A 15 22.28 8.78 5.80
CA SER A 15 23.38 8.82 4.81
C SER A 15 23.32 7.69 3.79
N LEU A 16 22.32 6.80 3.88
CA LEU A 16 22.12 5.73 2.91
C LEU A 16 21.57 6.28 1.58
N PRO A 17 21.82 5.61 0.45
CA PRO A 17 21.17 5.93 -0.82
C PRO A 17 19.64 5.90 -0.70
N THR A 18 18.99 6.77 -1.46
CA THR A 18 17.53 6.94 -1.47
C THR A 18 16.79 5.64 -1.78
N GLU A 19 17.37 4.79 -2.63
CA GLU A 19 16.81 3.50 -3.03
C GLU A 19 16.76 2.53 -1.85
N VAL A 20 17.83 2.50 -1.05
CA VAL A 20 17.91 1.66 0.15
C VAL A 20 16.95 2.18 1.22
N LEU A 21 16.88 3.50 1.41
CA LEU A 21 15.91 4.12 2.31
C LEU A 21 14.47 3.84 1.89
N SER A 22 14.18 3.91 0.59
CA SER A 22 12.86 3.60 0.03
C SER A 22 12.49 2.15 0.29
N GLU A 23 13.42 1.20 0.11
CA GLU A 23 13.15 -0.21 0.42
C GLU A 23 12.91 -0.45 1.92
N VAL A 24 13.68 0.21 2.80
CA VAL A 24 13.43 0.14 4.26
C VAL A 24 12.05 0.68 4.59
N LEU A 25 11.68 1.86 4.07
CA LEU A 25 10.37 2.45 4.29
C LEU A 25 9.24 1.62 3.68
N ALA A 26 9.47 0.95 2.54
CA ALA A 26 8.50 0.03 1.94
C ALA A 26 8.23 -1.16 2.87
N ARG A 27 9.26 -1.73 3.51
CA ARG A 27 9.11 -2.80 4.49
C ARG A 27 8.37 -2.34 5.75
N VAL A 28 8.70 -1.14 6.26
CA VAL A 28 7.97 -0.53 7.37
C VAL A 28 6.50 -0.34 7.01
N ALA A 29 6.23 0.22 5.82
CA ALA A 29 4.87 0.43 5.30
C ALA A 29 4.08 -0.88 5.15
N SER A 30 4.73 -1.93 4.64
CA SER A 30 4.12 -3.27 4.48
C SER A 30 3.72 -3.87 5.82
N SER A 31 4.49 -3.58 6.87
CA SER A 31 4.22 -4.09 8.22
C SER A 31 3.17 -3.25 8.94
N SER A 32 3.16 -1.93 8.72
CA SER A 32 2.29 -1.00 9.44
C SER A 32 2.24 0.37 8.77
N SER A 33 1.06 0.74 8.26
CA SER A 33 0.81 2.10 7.77
C SER A 33 1.00 3.17 8.84
N ALA A 34 0.69 2.86 10.11
CA ALA A 34 0.92 3.75 11.23
C ALA A 34 2.41 4.05 11.45
N ASP A 35 3.27 3.05 11.33
CA ASP A 35 4.72 3.23 11.52
C ASP A 35 5.35 3.97 10.34
N LEU A 36 4.83 3.78 9.12
CA LEU A 36 5.17 4.64 7.99
C LEU A 36 4.83 6.10 8.30
N PHE A 37 3.62 6.39 8.77
CA PHE A 37 3.24 7.78 9.09
C PHE A 37 4.09 8.38 10.20
N ARG A 38 4.45 7.59 11.22
CA ARG A 38 5.41 8.01 12.26
C ARG A 38 6.78 8.32 11.67
N ALA A 39 7.30 7.44 10.79
CA ALA A 39 8.58 7.65 10.11
C ALA A 39 8.59 8.95 9.27
N LYS A 40 7.49 9.26 8.56
CA LYS A 40 7.34 10.53 7.83
C LYS A 40 7.46 11.76 8.72
N LEU A 41 6.98 11.68 9.96
CA LEU A 41 7.04 12.78 10.91
C LEU A 41 8.43 12.96 11.53
N CYS A 42 9.29 11.93 11.49
CA CYS A 42 10.62 12.00 12.09
C CYS A 42 11.56 12.96 11.36
N CYS A 43 11.55 12.99 10.02
CA CYS A 43 12.42 13.88 9.26
C CYS A 43 11.94 14.15 7.83
N LYS A 44 12.44 15.26 7.27
CA LYS A 44 12.12 15.71 5.91
C LYS A 44 12.49 14.66 4.84
N LEU A 45 13.66 14.02 4.98
CA LEU A 45 14.11 12.99 4.04
C LEU A 45 13.14 11.79 4.01
N PHE A 46 12.74 11.25 5.16
CA PHE A 46 11.77 10.15 5.19
C PHE A 46 10.42 10.55 4.64
N ASN A 47 9.97 11.79 4.92
CA ASN A 47 8.75 12.29 4.32
C ASN A 47 8.84 12.30 2.79
N GLU A 48 9.93 12.81 2.21
CA GLU A 48 10.15 12.85 0.76
C GLU A 48 10.26 11.45 0.15
N VAL A 49 11.11 10.58 0.71
CA VAL A 49 11.33 9.23 0.18
C VAL A 49 10.07 8.37 0.28
N SER A 50 9.28 8.54 1.34
CA SER A 50 8.01 7.81 1.52
C SER A 50 6.93 8.14 0.47
N GLU A 51 7.12 9.17 -0.35
CA GLU A 51 6.19 9.50 -1.43
C GLU A 51 6.42 8.66 -2.70
N ALA A 52 7.43 7.80 -2.71
CA ALA A 52 7.71 6.91 -3.84
C ALA A 52 6.57 5.89 -4.06
N LYS A 53 6.31 5.56 -5.34
CA LYS A 53 5.20 4.68 -5.76
C LYS A 53 5.25 3.30 -5.10
N ASN A 54 6.45 2.72 -4.95
CA ASN A 54 6.65 1.40 -4.33
C ASN A 54 6.19 1.35 -2.86
N ILE A 55 6.24 2.49 -2.14
CA ILE A 55 5.76 2.59 -0.76
C ILE A 55 4.25 2.39 -0.72
N TYR A 56 3.53 3.16 -1.55
CA TYR A 56 2.07 3.07 -1.66
C TYR A 56 1.61 1.74 -2.25
N GLN A 57 2.39 1.14 -3.15
CA GLN A 57 2.10 -0.19 -3.68
C GLN A 57 2.12 -1.27 -2.59
N ARG A 58 2.98 -1.12 -1.58
CA ARG A 58 3.22 -2.16 -0.56
C ARG A 58 2.62 -1.86 0.82
N VAL A 59 2.16 -0.64 1.07
CA VAL A 59 1.65 -0.24 2.39
C VAL A 59 0.46 -1.12 2.82
N SER A 60 0.49 -1.59 4.07
CA SER A 60 -0.62 -2.34 4.68
C SER A 60 -1.84 -1.44 4.86
N LEU A 61 -3.01 -1.98 4.52
CA LEU A 61 -4.29 -1.30 4.69
C LEU A 61 -5.15 -1.87 5.82
N ASP A 62 -4.58 -2.68 6.72
CA ASP A 62 -5.32 -3.38 7.79
C ASP A 62 -6.01 -2.43 8.78
N ARG A 63 -5.46 -1.22 8.92
CA ARG A 63 -6.00 -0.17 9.81
C ARG A 63 -7.08 0.69 9.15
N PHE A 64 -7.43 0.43 7.89
CA PHE A 64 -8.45 1.17 7.18
C PHE A 64 -9.66 0.27 6.96
N GLU A 65 -10.84 0.77 7.27
CA GLU A 65 -12.09 0.07 7.02
C GLU A 65 -12.33 -0.07 5.51
N ILE A 66 -12.89 -1.21 5.10
CA ILE A 66 -13.26 -1.49 3.71
C ILE A 66 -14.52 -0.68 3.34
N VAL A 67 -15.51 -0.70 4.23
CA VAL A 67 -16.77 0.03 4.12
C VAL A 67 -17.27 0.45 5.52
N PRO A 68 -17.92 1.62 5.65
CA PRO A 68 -18.16 2.64 4.62
C PRO A 68 -16.88 3.41 4.28
N TRP A 69 -16.73 3.84 3.02
CA TRP A 69 -15.56 4.63 2.62
C TRP A 69 -15.40 5.84 3.55
N PRO A 70 -14.19 6.10 4.07
CA PRO A 70 -13.99 7.12 5.09
C PRO A 70 -14.48 8.49 4.60
N LYS A 71 -15.38 9.13 5.35
CA LYS A 71 -15.75 10.55 5.15
C LYS A 71 -14.57 11.52 5.33
N ASN A 72 -13.43 11.00 5.80
CA ASN A 72 -12.21 11.74 5.98
C ASN A 72 -11.43 11.87 4.66
N HIS A 73 -11.45 13.08 4.10
CA HIS A 73 -10.76 13.43 2.85
C HIS A 73 -9.27 13.06 2.83
N LYS A 74 -8.56 13.08 3.97
CA LYS A 74 -7.15 12.66 4.03
C LYS A 74 -7.00 11.17 3.76
N VAL A 75 -7.88 10.35 4.34
CA VAL A 75 -7.87 8.91 4.15
C VAL A 75 -8.29 8.57 2.72
N SER A 76 -9.32 9.24 2.18
CA SER A 76 -9.76 9.02 0.80
C SER A 76 -8.65 9.31 -0.21
N ARG A 77 -7.88 10.40 0.00
CA ARG A 77 -6.73 10.75 -0.84
C ARG A 77 -5.58 9.75 -0.70
N PHE A 78 -5.32 9.24 0.50
CA PHE A 78 -4.32 8.19 0.73
C PHE A 78 -4.70 6.90 0.00
N LEU A 79 -5.93 6.42 0.16
CA LEU A 79 -6.42 5.22 -0.53
C LEU A 79 -6.41 5.40 -2.06
N LYS A 80 -6.74 6.60 -2.56
CA LYS A 80 -6.62 6.94 -3.98
C LYS A 80 -5.18 6.79 -4.48
N LYS A 81 -4.19 7.28 -3.74
CA LYS A 81 -2.76 7.09 -4.08
C LYS A 81 -2.35 5.62 -4.08
N CYS A 82 -2.84 4.82 -3.13
CA CYS A 82 -2.57 3.38 -3.07
C CYS A 82 -3.08 2.68 -4.33
N ARG A 83 -4.31 2.97 -4.78
CA ARG A 83 -4.85 2.44 -6.04
C ARG A 83 -4.04 2.88 -7.26
N GLN A 84 -3.73 4.17 -7.36
CA GLN A 84 -2.88 4.68 -8.47
C GLN A 84 -1.48 4.05 -8.49
N SER A 85 -1.02 3.56 -7.34
CA SER A 85 0.24 2.86 -7.18
C SER A 85 0.13 1.35 -7.38
N LYS A 86 -1.05 0.84 -7.76
CA LYS A 86 -1.36 -0.58 -7.95
C LYS A 86 -1.16 -1.42 -6.69
N ASN A 87 -1.58 -0.87 -5.55
CA ASN A 87 -1.62 -1.62 -4.29
C ASN A 87 -2.68 -2.73 -4.40
N PRO A 88 -2.31 -4.01 -4.25
CA PRO A 88 -3.22 -5.13 -4.47
C PRO A 88 -4.47 -5.08 -3.59
N GLU A 89 -4.31 -4.79 -2.31
CA GLU A 89 -5.39 -4.70 -1.33
C GLU A 89 -6.33 -3.51 -1.65
N ALA A 90 -5.77 -2.38 -2.10
CA ALA A 90 -6.57 -1.22 -2.48
C ALA A 90 -7.41 -1.45 -3.73
N LEU A 91 -6.86 -2.19 -4.71
CA LEU A 91 -7.55 -2.59 -5.93
C LEU A 91 -8.65 -3.61 -5.60
N TYR A 92 -8.32 -4.65 -4.82
CA TYR A 92 -9.27 -5.65 -4.33
C TYR A 92 -10.49 -4.99 -3.65
N ARG A 93 -10.27 -4.15 -2.64
CA ARG A 93 -11.36 -3.46 -1.93
C ARG A 93 -12.23 -2.60 -2.85
N LYS A 94 -11.64 -1.91 -3.83
CA LYS A 94 -12.39 -1.07 -4.77
C LYS A 94 -13.20 -1.95 -5.73
N GLY A 95 -12.58 -2.99 -6.28
CA GLY A 95 -13.24 -3.94 -7.17
C GLY A 95 -14.44 -4.62 -6.51
N VAL A 96 -14.28 -5.14 -5.29
CA VAL A 96 -15.40 -5.73 -4.53
C VAL A 96 -16.54 -4.73 -4.33
N VAL A 97 -16.23 -3.51 -3.86
CA VAL A 97 -17.29 -2.52 -3.60
C VAL A 97 -18.00 -2.10 -4.88
N ASP A 98 -17.27 -1.87 -5.97
CA ASP A 98 -17.85 -1.44 -7.24
C ASP A 98 -18.74 -2.53 -7.84
N PHE A 99 -18.25 -3.77 -7.86
CA PHE A 99 -18.98 -4.93 -8.37
C PHE A 99 -20.32 -5.11 -7.63
N PHE A 100 -20.31 -5.12 -6.30
CA PHE A 100 -21.55 -5.30 -5.51
C PHE A 100 -22.43 -4.04 -5.42
N SER A 101 -21.95 -2.88 -5.86
CA SER A 101 -22.74 -1.65 -5.91
C SER A 101 -23.42 -1.44 -7.27
N ASP A 102 -23.29 -2.39 -8.21
CA ASP A 102 -23.77 -2.26 -9.60
C ASP A 102 -23.25 -0.98 -10.27
N LYS A 103 -21.97 -0.67 -10.01
CA LYS A 103 -21.29 0.52 -10.54
C LYS A 103 -20.02 0.09 -11.24
N HIS A 104 -19.97 0.32 -12.55
CA HIS A 104 -18.77 0.14 -13.35
C HIS A 104 -18.20 -1.29 -13.28
N GLU A 105 -19.04 -2.30 -13.57
CA GLU A 105 -18.66 -3.73 -13.51
C GLU A 105 -17.35 -4.04 -14.23
N ASP A 106 -17.14 -3.54 -15.45
CA ASP A 106 -15.89 -3.75 -16.21
C ASP A 106 -14.66 -3.26 -15.43
N SER A 107 -14.72 -2.03 -14.90
CA SER A 107 -13.62 -1.47 -14.11
C SER A 107 -13.45 -2.20 -12.78
N ALA A 108 -14.53 -2.75 -12.22
CA ALA A 108 -14.47 -3.56 -11.02
C ALA A 108 -13.70 -4.87 -11.27
N LEU A 109 -14.00 -5.56 -12.37
CA LEU A 109 -13.30 -6.78 -12.80
C LEU A 109 -11.83 -6.50 -13.09
N GLU A 110 -11.50 -5.44 -13.85
CA GLU A 110 -10.11 -5.05 -14.12
C GLU A 110 -9.29 -4.87 -12.82
N ASN A 111 -9.87 -4.19 -11.82
CA ASN A 111 -9.21 -4.00 -10.52
C ASN A 111 -9.00 -5.33 -9.79
N LEU A 112 -9.97 -6.24 -9.82
CA LEU A 112 -9.87 -7.56 -9.20
C LEU A 112 -8.83 -8.43 -9.92
N GLU A 113 -8.80 -8.43 -11.25
CA GLU A 113 -7.82 -9.16 -12.06
C GLU A 113 -6.40 -8.66 -11.82
N GLU A 114 -6.20 -7.34 -11.78
CA GLU A 114 -4.89 -6.77 -11.48
C GLU A 114 -4.43 -7.12 -10.05
N ALA A 115 -5.34 -7.09 -9.06
CA ALA A 115 -5.03 -7.53 -7.71
C ALA A 115 -4.67 -9.03 -7.66
N ALA A 116 -5.45 -9.89 -8.32
CA ALA A 116 -5.19 -11.33 -8.36
C ALA A 116 -3.84 -11.65 -9.03
N ASN A 117 -3.54 -11.02 -10.18
CA ASN A 117 -2.28 -11.18 -10.90
C ASN A 117 -1.05 -10.72 -10.11
N SER A 118 -1.25 -9.82 -9.13
CA SER A 118 -0.19 -9.41 -8.21
C SER A 118 0.00 -10.35 -7.00
N GLY A 119 -0.75 -11.45 -6.93
CA GLY A 119 -0.68 -12.46 -5.87
C GLY A 119 -1.67 -12.28 -4.73
N HIS A 120 -2.70 -11.44 -4.88
CA HIS A 120 -3.71 -11.24 -3.84
C HIS A 120 -4.71 -12.40 -3.80
N ALA A 121 -4.60 -13.25 -2.77
CA ALA A 121 -5.42 -14.46 -2.65
C ALA A 121 -6.93 -14.16 -2.63
N ASP A 122 -7.37 -13.17 -1.84
CA ASP A 122 -8.81 -12.87 -1.73
C ASP A 122 -9.40 -12.29 -3.03
N ALA A 123 -8.60 -11.61 -3.84
CA ALA A 123 -9.02 -11.12 -5.16
C ALA A 123 -9.18 -12.28 -6.14
N ALA A 124 -8.23 -13.22 -6.16
CA ALA A 124 -8.34 -14.43 -6.97
C ALA A 124 -9.55 -15.28 -6.56
N TYR A 125 -9.81 -15.40 -5.25
CA TYR A 125 -11.00 -16.09 -4.74
C TYR A 125 -12.29 -15.37 -5.16
N ALA A 126 -12.36 -14.04 -5.00
CA ALA A 126 -13.52 -13.25 -5.40
C ALA A 126 -13.81 -13.37 -6.90
N LEU A 127 -12.79 -13.31 -7.76
CA LEU A 127 -12.95 -13.55 -9.20
C LEU A 127 -13.47 -14.96 -9.49
N GLY A 128 -12.95 -15.98 -8.80
CA GLY A 128 -13.44 -17.35 -8.95
C GLY A 128 -14.94 -17.46 -8.65
N ILE A 129 -15.41 -16.84 -7.57
CA ILE A 129 -16.83 -16.75 -7.23
C ILE A 129 -17.59 -16.01 -8.34
N ILE A 130 -17.12 -14.82 -8.74
CA ILE A 130 -17.78 -14.01 -9.77
C ILE A 130 -17.92 -14.78 -11.07
N TYR A 131 -16.85 -15.37 -11.60
CA TYR A 131 -16.91 -16.12 -12.86
C TYR A 131 -17.79 -17.38 -12.77
N ILE A 132 -17.87 -18.04 -11.60
CA ILE A 132 -18.80 -19.17 -11.41
C ILE A 132 -20.26 -18.70 -11.50
N PHE A 133 -20.59 -17.54 -10.93
CA PHE A 133 -21.97 -17.05 -10.85
C PHE A 133 -22.43 -16.21 -12.05
N VAL A 134 -21.52 -15.45 -12.66
CA VAL A 134 -21.81 -14.59 -13.82
C VAL A 134 -21.63 -15.34 -15.14
N GLY A 135 -20.83 -16.41 -15.15
CA GLY A 135 -20.72 -17.33 -16.28
C GLY A 135 -19.56 -16.98 -17.22
N GLY A 136 -18.79 -18.02 -17.56
CA GLY A 136 -17.92 -18.01 -18.71
C GLY A 136 -18.77 -18.03 -19.98
N ASP A 137 -19.02 -16.85 -20.53
CA ASP A 137 -19.40 -16.69 -21.94
C ASP A 137 -18.13 -16.88 -22.79
N GLY A 138 -17.67 -18.13 -22.87
CA GLY A 138 -16.68 -18.60 -23.84
C GLY A 138 -17.36 -19.24 -25.04
#